data_AF-A0ABD5DF39-F1
#
_entry.id   AF-A0ABD5DF39-F1
#
_cell.length_a   1.000
_cell.length_b   1.000
_cell.length_c   1.000
_cell.angle_alpha   90.00
_cell.angle_beta   90.00
_cell.angle_gamma   90.00
#
_symmetry.space_group_name_H-M   'P 1'
#
loop_
_entity.id
_entity.type
_entity.pdbx_description
1 polymer ?
#
loop_
_entity_poly.entity_id
_entity_poly.type
_entity_poly.pdbx_seq_one_letter_code
_entity_poly.pdbx_strand_id
1 'polypeptide(L)'
;VHVSALGSRLDLPRLFADLEPGTHVYTCGPAALNEAVKAAAERHQVPASQLHFEQFILEDKSGEAFTLVLARSGREFTVPQDMTILQ
;
A
#
# COMPACT_ATOMS: atom_id res chain seq x y z
N VAL A 1 5.09 -16.58 -14.75
CA VAL A 1 4.24 -15.40 -15.10
C VAL A 1 2.79 -15.85 -15.16
N HIS A 2 1.87 -15.09 -14.57
CA HIS A 2 0.42 -15.36 -14.61
C HIS A 2 -0.30 -14.31 -15.46
N VAL A 3 -1.30 -14.72 -16.24
CA VAL A 3 -2.12 -13.83 -17.08
C VAL A 3 -3.59 -14.17 -16.88
N SER A 4 -4.36 -13.25 -16.31
CA SER A 4 -5.77 -13.49 -15.92
C SER A 4 -6.71 -13.72 -17.12
N ALA A 5 -6.37 -13.15 -18.29
CA ALA A 5 -7.12 -13.35 -19.54
C ALA A 5 -7.14 -14.81 -20.02
N LEU A 6 -6.20 -15.64 -19.55
CA LEU A 6 -6.17 -17.09 -19.81
C LEU A 6 -7.06 -17.90 -18.85
N GLY A 7 -7.94 -17.25 -18.08
CA GLY A 7 -8.97 -17.91 -17.27
C GLY A 7 -8.50 -18.44 -15.91
N SER A 8 -7.33 -18.02 -15.42
CA SER A 8 -6.81 -18.44 -14.11
C SER A 8 -6.58 -17.25 -13.16
N ARG A 9 -6.08 -17.52 -11.96
CA ARG A 9 -5.53 -16.52 -11.02
C ARG A 9 -4.10 -16.89 -10.64
N LEU A 10 -3.35 -15.93 -10.12
CA LEU A 10 -2.03 -16.18 -9.57
C LEU A 10 -2.18 -17.06 -8.32
N ASP A 11 -1.52 -18.22 -8.32
CA ASP A 11 -1.50 -19.16 -7.21
C ASP A 11 -0.44 -18.73 -6.18
N LEU A 12 -0.83 -17.83 -5.28
CA LEU A 12 0.04 -17.32 -4.22
C LEU A 12 0.47 -18.41 -3.23
N PRO A 13 -0.40 -19.31 -2.72
CA PRO A 13 0.03 -20.39 -1.84
C PRO A 13 1.16 -21.23 -2.44
N ARG A 14 1.05 -21.59 -3.72
CA ARG A 14 2.12 -22.31 -4.41
C ARG A 14 3.40 -21.48 -4.53
N LEU A 15 3.28 -20.21 -4.91
CA LEU A 15 4.45 -19.32 -5.03
C LEU A 15 5.19 -19.15 -3.70
N PHE A 16 4.46 -19.08 -2.59
CA PHE A 16 5.02 -18.92 -1.25
C PHE A 16 5.58 -20.23 -0.67
N ALA A 17 5.06 -21.39 -1.09
CA ALA A 17 5.58 -22.69 -0.67
C ALA A 17 7.04 -22.94 -1.11
N ASP A 18 7.44 -22.33 -2.23
CA ASP A 18 8.75 -22.51 -2.85
C ASP A 18 9.77 -21.43 -2.40
N LEU A 19 9.43 -20.55 -1.45
CA LEU A 19 10.34 -19.49 -1.00
C LEU A 19 11.49 -20.06 -0.15
N GLU A 20 12.71 -19.75 -0.54
CA GLU A 20 13.90 -20.04 0.26
C GLU A 20 13.97 -19.12 1.50
N PRO A 21 14.51 -19.59 2.63
CA PRO A 21 14.69 -18.76 3.81
C PRO A 21 15.48 -17.48 3.50
N GLY A 22 14.96 -16.34 3.94
CA GLY A 22 15.58 -15.03 3.68
C GLY A 22 15.14 -14.37 2.36
N THR A 23 14.22 -14.97 1.60
CA THR A 23 13.66 -14.34 0.40
C THR A 23 12.78 -13.14 0.75
N HIS A 24 13.02 -12.00 0.09
CA HIS A 24 12.17 -10.82 0.20
C HIS A 24 11.09 -10.81 -0.89
N VAL A 25 9.88 -10.39 -0.54
CA VAL A 25 8.75 -10.26 -1.46
C VAL A 25 8.38 -8.79 -1.60
N TYR A 26 8.34 -8.30 -2.84
CA TYR A 26 7.95 -6.94 -3.20
C TYR A 26 6.69 -6.99 -4.05
N THR A 27 5.64 -6.25 -3.67
CA THR A 27 4.42 -6.18 -4.47
C THR A 27 3.86 -4.77 -4.59
N CYS A 28 3.38 -4.47 -5.79
CA CYS A 28 2.66 -3.24 -6.10
C CYS A 28 1.45 -3.62 -6.97
N GLY A 29 0.26 -3.15 -6.58
CA GLY A 29 -0.97 -3.47 -7.30
C GLY A 29 -2.22 -3.04 -6.54
N PRO A 30 -3.41 -3.44 -7.02
CA PRO A 30 -4.67 -3.15 -6.35
C PRO A 30 -4.65 -3.66 -4.91
N ALA A 31 -5.41 -3.00 -4.01
CA ALA A 31 -5.49 -3.38 -2.60
C ALA A 31 -5.74 -4.89 -2.41
N ALA A 32 -6.65 -5.47 -3.20
CA ALA A 32 -6.96 -6.90 -3.15
C ALA A 32 -5.75 -7.82 -3.43
N LEU A 33 -4.82 -7.42 -4.31
CA LEU A 33 -3.60 -8.19 -4.56
C LEU A 33 -2.65 -8.10 -3.38
N ASN A 34 -2.40 -6.89 -2.87
CA ASN A 34 -1.50 -6.67 -1.74
C ASN A 34 -2.01 -7.42 -0.49
N GLU A 35 -3.31 -7.39 -0.21
CA GLU A 35 -3.90 -8.16 0.89
C GLU A 35 -3.78 -9.68 0.69
N ALA A 36 -3.98 -10.18 -0.53
CA ALA A 36 -3.81 -11.61 -0.82
C ALA A 36 -2.35 -12.07 -0.61
N VAL A 37 -1.38 -11.22 -0.97
CA VAL A 37 0.05 -11.48 -0.74
C VAL A 37 0.37 -11.48 0.75
N LYS A 38 -0.14 -10.50 1.53
CA LYS A 38 0.03 -10.47 2.99
C LYS A 38 -0.50 -11.75 3.64
N ALA A 39 -1.71 -12.18 3.26
CA ALA A 39 -2.33 -13.39 3.79
C ALA A 39 -1.54 -14.67 3.44
N ALA A 40 -0.99 -14.75 2.22
CA ALA A 40 -0.12 -15.86 1.82
C ALA A 40 1.18 -15.86 2.62
N ALA A 41 1.80 -14.69 2.79
CA ALA A 41 3.02 -14.52 3.58
C ALA A 41 2.84 -14.94 5.04
N GLU A 42 1.74 -14.50 5.67
CA GLU A 42 1.40 -14.86 7.04
C GLU A 42 1.23 -16.37 7.22
N ARG A 43 0.52 -17.03 6.29
CA ARG A 43 0.34 -18.49 6.31
C ARG A 43 1.66 -19.26 6.20
N HIS A 44 2.64 -18.72 5.48
CA HIS A 44 3.97 -19.30 5.31
C HIS A 44 5.00 -18.75 6.31
N GLN A 45 4.56 -17.98 7.32
CA GLN A 45 5.41 -17.43 8.38
C GLN A 45 6.57 -16.56 7.86
N VAL A 46 6.38 -15.90 6.72
CA VAL A 46 7.37 -14.96 6.18
C VAL A 46 7.44 -13.73 7.10
N PRO A 47 8.63 -13.36 7.61
CA PRO A 47 8.78 -12.19 8.48
C PRO A 47 8.32 -10.89 7.80
N ALA A 48 7.66 -10.01 8.55
CA ALA A 48 7.20 -8.72 8.02
C ALA A 48 8.34 -7.85 7.46
N SER A 49 9.57 -7.97 7.98
CA SER A 49 10.76 -7.28 7.46
C SER A 49 11.17 -7.71 6.05
N GLN A 50 10.66 -8.85 5.57
CA GLN A 50 10.91 -9.38 4.24
C GLN A 50 9.77 -9.04 3.26
N LEU A 51 8.71 -8.38 3.72
CA LEU A 51 7.57 -8.00 2.90
C LEU A 51 7.57 -6.49 2.64
N HIS A 52 7.47 -6.12 1.37
CA HIS A 52 7.56 -4.73 0.92
C HIS A 52 6.38 -4.45 0.00
N PHE A 53 5.59 -3.43 0.35
CA PHE A 53 4.37 -3.10 -0.37
C PHE A 53 4.41 -1.66 -0.83
N GLU A 54 3.97 -1.45 -2.06
CA GLU A 54 3.66 -0.14 -2.59
C GLU A 54 2.20 -0.11 -3.03
N GLN A 55 1.49 0.95 -2.67
CA GLN A 55 0.07 1.09 -2.94
C GLN A 55 -0.21 2.44 -3.60
N PHE A 56 -0.65 2.38 -4.85
CA PHE A 56 -1.13 3.54 -5.58
C PHE A 56 -2.65 3.53 -5.53
N ILE A 57 -3.22 4.41 -4.70
CA ILE A 57 -4.65 4.65 -4.65
C ILE A 57 -4.92 6.13 -4.88
N LEU A 58 -6.04 6.41 -5.54
CA LEU A 58 -6.61 7.74 -5.52
C LEU A 58 -7.22 7.93 -4.14
N GLU A 59 -6.56 8.74 -3.32
CA GLU A 59 -7.09 9.15 -2.04
C GLU A 59 -8.13 10.25 -2.24
N ASP A 60 -9.24 10.15 -1.51
CA ASP A 60 -10.10 11.29 -1.31
C ASP A 60 -9.36 12.28 -0.42
N LYS A 61 -8.99 13.43 -1.01
CA LYS A 61 -8.25 14.50 -0.35
C LYS A 61 -9.18 15.53 0.28
N SER A 62 -10.49 15.30 0.26
CA SER A 62 -11.44 16.19 0.92
C SER A 62 -11.41 16.02 2.44
N GLY A 63 -11.74 17.10 3.15
CA GLY A 63 -11.80 17.11 4.59
C GLY A 63 -12.58 18.32 5.10
N GLU A 64 -12.64 18.52 6.41
CA GLU A 64 -13.14 19.77 6.99
C GLU A 64 -12.08 20.87 6.89
N ALA A 65 -12.52 22.13 6.74
CA ALA A 65 -11.60 23.25 6.69
C ALA A 65 -10.96 23.49 8.07
N PHE A 66 -9.67 23.81 8.09
CA PHE A 66 -8.94 24.09 9.33
C PHE A 66 -7.87 25.18 9.16
N THR A 67 -7.39 25.70 10.28
CA THR A 67 -6.28 26.67 10.31
C THR A 67 -4.96 25.98 10.56
N LEU A 68 -4.01 26.15 9.63
CA LEU A 68 -2.63 25.73 9.73
C LEU A 68 -1.77 26.87 10.28
N VAL A 69 -1.11 26.64 11.41
CA VAL A 69 -0.15 27.59 12.01
C VAL A 69 1.27 27.08 11.83
N LEU A 70 2.12 27.83 11.11
CA LEU A 70 3.53 27.50 10.91
C LEU A 70 4.38 28.04 12.07
N ALA A 71 4.57 27.23 13.12
CA ALA A 71 5.19 27.62 14.39
C ALA A 71 6.51 28.42 14.27
N ARG A 72 7.38 28.06 13.31
CA ARG A 72 8.67 28.76 13.11
C ARG A 72 8.51 30.15 12.48
N SER A 73 7.56 30.31 11.56
CA SER A 73 7.39 31.58 10.82
C SER A 73 6.26 32.45 11.36
N GLY A 74 5.42 31.92 12.25
CA GLY A 74 4.24 32.61 12.79
C GLY A 74 3.15 32.87 11.75
N ARG A 75 3.23 32.26 10.57
CA ARG A 75 2.24 32.42 9.49
C ARG A 75 1.06 31.50 9.73
N GLU A 76 -0.13 31.98 9.38
CA GLU A 76 -1.38 31.23 9.47
C GLU A 76 -2.02 31.13 8.08
N PHE A 77 -2.61 29.97 7.80
CA PHE A 77 -3.32 29.69 6.56
C PHE A 77 -4.62 28.95 6.86
N THR A 78 -5.67 29.23 6.11
CA THR A 78 -6.85 28.37 6.06
C THR A 78 -6.62 27.30 4.98
N VAL A 79 -6.71 26.04 5.37
CA VAL A 79 -6.77 24.91 4.44
C VAL A 79 -8.25 24.61 4.21
N PRO A 80 -8.82 24.95 3.03
CA PRO A 80 -10.22 24.68 2.73
C PRO A 80 -10.46 23.18 2.51
N GLN A 81 -11.75 22.80 2.46
CA GLN A 81 -12.18 21.40 2.40
C GLN A 81 -11.67 20.62 1.18
N ASP A 82 -11.32 21.32 0.10
CA ASP A 82 -10.93 20.78 -1.20
C ASP A 82 -9.42 20.90 -1.49
N MET A 83 -8.62 21.32 -0.49
CA MET A 83 -7.17 21.47 -0.62
C MET A 83 -6.41 20.68 0.42
N THR A 84 -5.27 20.15 0.01
CA THR A 84 -4.26 19.65 0.96
C THR A 84 -3.39 20.79 1.48
N ILE A 85 -2.66 20.56 2.57
CA ILE A 85 -1.69 21.52 3.13
C ILE A 85 -0.61 21.96 2.09
N LEU A 86 -0.30 21.12 1.11
CA LEU A 86 0.79 21.35 0.15
C LEU A 86 0.42 22.30 -1.01
N GLN A 87 -0.87 22.41 -1.34
CA GLN A 87 -1.36 23.22 -2.47
C GLN A 87 -1.46 24.70 -2.11
#